data_AF-A0A1J6HCY0-F1
#
_entry.id   AF-A0A1J6HCY0-F1
#
_cell.length_a   1.000
_cell.length_b   1.000
_cell.length_c   1.000
_cell.angle_alpha   90.00
_cell.angle_beta   90.00
_cell.angle_gamma   90.00
#
_symmetry.space_group_name_H-M   'P 1'
#
loop_
_entity.id
_entity.type
_entity.pdbx_description
1 polymer ?
#
loop_
_entity_poly.entity_id
_entity_poly.type
_entity_poly.pdbx_seq_one_letter_code
_entity_poly.pdbx_strand_id
1 'polypeptide(L)'
;MTAGVLTEQQFNDARPRLGRLSLDTLAIAREVLVDGTPQSEVARKHGLSRQRVHGMVTRVQAAINEIPQGWVRLEIWLPPELAQKVEDMAEKAKAKAIKEKG
;
A
#
# COMPACT_ATOMS: atom_id res chain seq x y z
N MET A 1 -15.08 7.95 15.43
CA MET A 1 -14.41 7.28 14.29
C MET A 1 -12.92 7.45 14.49
N THR A 2 -12.18 6.36 14.66
CA THR A 2 -10.72 6.39 14.78
C THR A 2 -10.10 6.55 13.39
N ALA A 3 -9.09 7.39 13.24
CA ALA A 3 -8.33 7.45 12.00
C ALA A 3 -7.62 6.10 11.75
N GLY A 4 -7.58 5.66 10.50
CA GLY A 4 -6.86 4.45 10.10
C GLY A 4 -5.34 4.56 10.30
N VAL A 5 -4.66 3.42 10.21
CA VAL A 5 -3.19 3.32 10.32
C VAL A 5 -2.46 3.79 9.05
N LEU A 6 -3.18 4.00 7.95
CA LEU A 6 -2.69 4.51 6.68
C LEU A 6 -3.52 5.72 6.24
N THR A 7 -2.89 6.65 5.54
CA THR A 7 -3.63 7.68 4.80
C THR A 7 -4.14 7.12 3.47
N GLU A 8 -5.14 7.78 2.90
CA GLU A 8 -5.64 7.45 1.56
C GLU A 8 -4.53 7.55 0.50
N GLN A 9 -3.65 8.54 0.61
CA GLN A 9 -2.51 8.68 -0.29
C GLN A 9 -1.54 7.50 -0.18
N GLN A 10 -1.19 7.06 1.03
CA GLN A 10 -0.31 5.90 1.23
C GLN A 10 -0.91 4.62 0.64
N PHE A 11 -2.22 4.44 0.78
CA PHE A 11 -2.93 3.30 0.16
C PHE A 11 -2.95 3.40 -1.36
N ASN A 12 -3.16 4.61 -1.91
CA ASN A 12 -3.19 4.86 -3.35
C ASN A 12 -1.82 4.68 -4.02
N ASP A 13 -0.76 5.16 -3.38
CA ASP A 13 0.62 5.01 -3.84
C ASP A 13 1.02 3.53 -3.94
N ALA A 14 0.48 2.69 -3.06
CA ALA A 14 0.72 1.25 -3.05
C ALA A 14 -0.07 0.47 -4.12
N ARG A 15 -1.11 1.03 -4.75
CA ARG A 15 -2.01 0.31 -5.69
C ARG A 15 -1.30 -0.55 -6.75
N PRO A 16 -0.20 -0.12 -7.39
CA PRO A 16 0.50 -0.95 -8.38
C PRO A 16 1.01 -2.28 -7.83
N ARG A 17 1.40 -2.33 -6.54
CA ARG A 17 1.83 -3.58 -5.89
C ARG A 17 0.66 -4.44 -5.44
N LEU A 18 -0.49 -3.81 -5.20
CA LEU A 18 -1.71 -4.47 -4.76
C LEU A 18 -2.50 -5.14 -5.89
N GLY A 19 -2.11 -4.94 -7.16
CA GLY A 19 -2.86 -5.42 -8.33
C GLY A 19 -3.05 -6.95 -8.45
N ARG A 20 -2.34 -7.74 -7.65
CA ARG A 20 -2.54 -9.20 -7.54
C ARG A 20 -3.66 -9.61 -6.59
N LEU A 21 -4.16 -8.68 -5.77
CA LEU A 21 -5.23 -8.91 -4.80
C LEU A 21 -6.59 -8.58 -5.41
N SER A 22 -7.64 -9.28 -4.99
CA SER A 22 -8.99 -9.03 -5.48
C SER A 22 -9.49 -7.64 -5.06
N LEU A 23 -10.37 -7.03 -5.87
CA LEU A 23 -11.00 -5.75 -5.54
C LEU A 23 -11.70 -5.78 -4.18
N ASP A 24 -12.37 -6.89 -3.84
CA ASP A 24 -12.98 -7.09 -2.52
C ASP A 24 -11.96 -7.03 -1.39
N THR A 25 -10.81 -7.67 -1.56
CA THR A 25 -9.73 -7.64 -0.58
C THR A 25 -9.23 -6.21 -0.37
N LEU A 26 -9.11 -5.44 -1.46
CA LEU A 26 -8.68 -4.04 -1.39
C LEU A 26 -9.72 -3.15 -0.72
N ALA A 27 -11.01 -3.34 -1.02
CA ALA A 27 -12.09 -2.58 -0.40
C ALA A 27 -12.15 -2.84 1.11
N ILE A 28 -12.12 -4.12 1.53
CA ILE A 28 -12.10 -4.52 2.94
C ILE A 28 -10.88 -3.94 3.67
N ALA A 29 -9.71 -4.03 3.06
CA ALA A 29 -8.49 -3.49 3.67
C ALA A 29 -8.50 -1.96 3.75
N ARG A 30 -9.07 -1.25 2.77
CA ARG A 30 -9.23 0.20 2.82
C ARG A 30 -10.12 0.63 4.01
N GLU A 31 -11.25 -0.03 4.21
CA GLU A 31 -12.16 0.27 5.34
C GLU A 31 -11.47 0.14 6.70
N VAL A 32 -10.57 -0.85 6.84
CA VAL A 32 -9.84 -1.09 8.08
C VAL A 32 -8.63 -0.18 8.21
N LEU A 33 -7.79 -0.10 7.18
CA LEU A 33 -6.48 0.54 7.23
C LEU A 33 -6.53 2.04 7.00
N VAL A 34 -7.48 2.53 6.21
CA VAL A 34 -7.64 3.96 5.87
C VAL A 34 -8.76 4.58 6.68
N ASP A 35 -9.95 3.98 6.63
CA ASP A 35 -11.12 4.54 7.33
C ASP A 35 -11.13 4.21 8.83
N GLY A 36 -10.24 3.31 9.29
CA GLY A 36 -10.08 2.96 10.71
C GLY A 36 -11.25 2.15 11.29
N THR A 37 -12.05 1.51 10.43
CA THR A 37 -13.20 0.70 10.84
C THR A 37 -12.72 -0.60 11.50
N PRO A 38 -13.23 -0.97 12.69
CA PRO A 38 -12.83 -2.20 13.35
C PRO A 38 -13.11 -3.44 12.48
N GLN A 39 -12.16 -4.38 12.42
CA GLN A 39 -12.29 -5.62 11.61
C GLN A 39 -13.55 -6.43 11.94
N SER A 40 -14.03 -6.40 13.19
CA SER A 40 -15.27 -7.06 13.61
C SER A 40 -16.52 -6.41 12.99
N GLU A 41 -16.50 -5.10 12.84
CA GLU A 41 -17.59 -4.36 12.22
C GLU A 41 -17.60 -4.57 10.70
N VAL A 42 -16.43 -4.52 10.06
CA VAL A 42 -16.26 -4.84 8.63
C VAL A 42 -16.71 -6.28 8.36
N ALA A 43 -16.34 -7.24 9.22
CA ALA A 43 -16.79 -8.63 9.12
C ALA A 43 -18.32 -8.75 9.13
N ARG A 44 -18.99 -8.07 10.08
CA ARG A 44 -20.46 -8.05 10.16
C ARG A 44 -21.08 -7.40 8.92
N LYS A 45 -20.56 -6.25 8.49
CA LYS A 45 -21.06 -5.48 7.34
C LYS A 45 -21.03 -6.29 6.04
N HIS A 46 -19.99 -7.10 5.85
CA HIS A 46 -19.76 -7.85 4.62
C HIS A 46 -20.15 -9.34 4.71
N GLY A 47 -20.72 -9.79 5.83
CA GLY A 47 -21.09 -11.19 6.02
C GLY A 47 -19.89 -12.15 6.01
N LEU A 48 -18.73 -11.69 6.49
CA LEU A 48 -17.47 -12.45 6.52
C LEU A 48 -17.12 -12.85 7.95
N SER A 49 -16.28 -13.87 8.11
CA SER A 49 -15.66 -14.14 9.41
C SER A 49 -14.57 -13.11 9.72
N ARG A 50 -14.35 -12.82 11.01
CA ARG A 50 -13.24 -11.95 11.45
C ARG A 50 -11.88 -12.45 10.98
N GLN A 51 -11.68 -13.77 10.95
CA GLN A 51 -10.45 -14.38 10.44
C GLN A 51 -10.24 -14.11 8.95
N ARG A 52 -11.32 -14.15 8.14
CA ARG A 52 -11.23 -13.83 6.71
C ARG A 52 -10.86 -12.36 6.48
N VAL A 53 -11.48 -11.44 7.23
CA VAL A 53 -11.12 -10.01 7.21
C VAL A 53 -9.66 -9.81 7.63
N HIS A 54 -9.23 -10.42 8.73
CA HIS A 54 -7.85 -10.35 9.18
C HIS A 54 -6.87 -10.80 8.08
N GLY A 55 -7.13 -11.94 7.44
CA GLY A 55 -6.29 -12.43 6.35
C GLY A 55 -6.27 -11.51 5.12
N MET A 56 -7.35 -10.79 4.81
CA MET A 56 -7.39 -9.79 3.74
C MET A 56 -6.51 -8.58 4.10
N VAL A 57 -6.69 -8.04 5.30
CA VAL A 57 -5.94 -6.88 5.81
C VAL A 57 -4.44 -7.20 5.87
N THR A 58 -4.06 -8.35 6.41
CA THR A 58 -2.65 -8.75 6.53
C THR A 58 -1.96 -8.88 5.17
N ARG A 59 -2.65 -9.39 4.14
CA ARG A 59 -2.08 -9.47 2.77
C ARG A 59 -1.81 -8.09 2.18
N VAL A 60 -2.73 -7.16 2.36
CA VAL A 60 -2.56 -5.78 1.90
C VAL A 60 -1.44 -5.09 2.68
N GLN A 61 -1.42 -5.23 4.00
CA GLN A 61 -0.36 -4.65 4.84
C GLN A 61 1.02 -5.21 4.47
N ALA A 62 1.13 -6.51 4.22
CA ALA A 62 2.39 -7.14 3.79
C ALA A 62 2.90 -6.53 2.47
N ALA A 63 2.03 -6.37 1.47
CA ALA A 63 2.40 -5.77 0.20
C ALA A 63 2.80 -4.29 0.33
N ILE A 64 2.18 -3.55 1.25
CA ILE A 64 2.54 -2.15 1.55
C ILE A 64 3.90 -2.09 2.26
N ASN A 65 4.16 -3.00 3.20
CA ASN A 65 5.42 -3.05 3.96
C ASN A 65 6.65 -3.38 3.08
N GLU A 66 6.46 -3.89 1.86
CA GLU A 66 7.54 -4.04 0.90
C GLU A 66 8.08 -2.68 0.39
N ILE A 67 7.23 -1.65 0.40
CA ILE A 67 7.61 -0.28 0.05
C ILE A 67 8.42 0.27 1.22
N PRO A 68 9.66 0.74 1.00
CA PRO A 68 10.45 1.27 2.11
C PRO A 68 9.75 2.48 2.76
N GLN A 69 9.85 2.58 4.07
CA GLN A 69 9.20 3.64 4.83
C GLN A 69 9.67 5.02 4.35
N GLY A 70 8.74 5.96 4.20
CA GLY A 70 9.02 7.33 3.74
C GLY A 70 9.22 7.47 2.22
N TRP A 71 9.12 6.39 1.45
CA TRP A 71 9.15 6.47 -0.01
C TRP A 71 7.80 6.92 -0.55
N VAL A 72 7.85 7.77 -1.58
CA VAL A 72 6.66 8.34 -2.23
C VAL A 72 6.66 7.93 -3.69
N ARG A 73 5.46 7.71 -4.24
CA ARG A 73 5.30 7.48 -5.68
C ARG A 73 5.14 8.82 -6.40
N LEU A 74 5.86 8.98 -7.50
CA LEU A 74 5.81 10.17 -8.34
C LEU A 74 5.24 9.82 -9.72
N GLU A 75 4.26 10.60 -10.19
CA GLU A 75 3.67 10.48 -11.52
C GLU A 75 3.66 11.88 -12.17
N ILE A 76 4.63 12.12 -13.06
CA ILE A 76 4.89 13.43 -13.67
C ILE A 76 5.34 13.29 -15.12
N TRP A 77 5.11 14.31 -15.93
CA TRP A 77 5.64 14.42 -17.28
C TRP A 77 6.96 15.20 -17.28
N LEU A 78 7.99 14.65 -17.92
CA LEU A 78 9.32 15.25 -18.01
C LEU A 78 9.89 15.13 -19.43
N PRO A 79 10.73 16.08 -19.89
CA PRO A 79 11.58 15.87 -21.05
C PRO A 79 12.46 14.63 -20.89
N PRO A 80 12.80 13.90 -21.97
CA PRO A 80 13.53 12.63 -21.90
C PRO A 80 14.82 12.68 -21.07
N GLU A 81 15.61 13.75 -21.21
CA GLU A 81 16.86 13.92 -20.46
C GLU A 81 16.66 14.02 -18.93
N LEU A 82 15.55 14.62 -18.49
CA LEU A 82 15.22 14.72 -17.07
C LEU A 82 14.61 13.42 -16.55
N ALA A 83 13.82 12.73 -17.37
CA ALA A 83 13.29 11.41 -17.03
C ALA A 83 14.43 10.42 -16.75
N GLN A 84 15.44 10.36 -17.62
CA GLN A 84 16.61 9.50 -17.42
C GLN A 84 17.34 9.80 -16.10
N LYS A 85 17.53 11.09 -15.76
CA LYS A 85 18.16 11.48 -14.49
C LYS A 85 17.37 11.00 -13.27
N VAL A 86 16.04 11.10 -13.31
CA VAL A 86 15.16 10.64 -12.23
C VAL A 86 15.18 9.11 -12.12
N GLU A 87 15.21 8.39 -13.24
CA GLU A 87 15.35 6.93 -13.27
C GLU A 87 16.67 6.48 -12.64
N ASP A 88 17.80 7.06 -13.05
CA ASP A 88 19.12 6.75 -12.50
C ASP A 88 19.18 7.01 -10.97
N MET A 89 18.55 8.11 -10.52
CA MET A 89 18.45 8.42 -9.09
C MET A 89 17.62 7.37 -8.34
N ALA A 90 16.48 6.95 -8.91
CA ALA A 90 15.61 5.95 -8.32
C ALA A 90 16.28 4.57 -8.24
N GLU A 91 17.04 4.17 -9.25
CA GLU A 91 17.79 2.90 -9.24
C GLU A 91 18.88 2.88 -8.16
N LYS A 92 19.67 3.95 -8.05
CA LYS A 92 20.69 4.08 -6.99
C LYS A 92 20.06 4.03 -5.59
N ALA A 93 18.94 4.71 -5.40
CA ALA A 93 18.20 4.68 -4.14
C ALA A 93 17.69 3.26 -3.81
N LYS A 94 17.15 2.52 -4.80
CA LYS A 94 16.66 1.14 -4.62
C LYS A 94 17.80 0.19 -4.25
N ALA A 95 18.93 0.28 -4.95
CA ALA A 95 20.11 -0.54 -4.67
C ALA A 95 20.63 -0.31 -3.24
N LYS A 96 20.62 0.94 -2.77
CA LYS A 96 20.99 1.28 -1.39
C LYS A 96 20.00 0.68 -0.38
N ALA A 97 18.69 0.84 -0.60
CA ALA A 97 17.66 0.30 0.29
C ALA A 97 17.67 -1.24 0.37
N ILE A 98 18.07 -1.95 -0.69
CA ILE A 98 18.23 -3.41 -0.67
C ILE A 98 19.43 -3.81 0.19
N LYS A 99 20.56 -3.10 0.06
CA LYS A 99 21.77 -3.36 0.87
C LYS A 99 21.57 -3.12 2.37
N GLU A 100 20.71 -2.19 2.74
CA GLU A 100 20.40 -1.88 4.15
C GLU A 100 19.41 -2.88 4.77
N LYS A 101 18.73 -3.70 3.95
CA LYS A 101 17.79 -4.74 4.39
C LYS A 101 18.43 -6.13 4.53
N GLY A 102 19.63 -6.35 3.99
CA GLY A 102 20.35 -7.63 4.02
C GLY A 102 21.50 -7.62 5.01
#